data_AF-W4VDG2-F1
#
_entry.id   AF-W4VDG2-F1
#
_cell.length_a   1.000
_cell.length_b   1.000
_cell.length_c   1.000
_cell.angle_alpha   90.00
_cell.angle_beta   90.00
_cell.angle_gamma   90.00
#
_symmetry.space_group_name_H-M   'P 1'
#
loop_
_entity.id
_entity.type
_entity.pdbx_description
1 polymer ?
#
loop_
_entity_poly.entity_id
_entity_poly.type
_entity_poly.pdbx_seq_one_letter_code
_entity_poly.pdbx_strand_id
1 'polypeptide(L)' 'MESIYLIGFMGSGKTSIAEMLQQKLNCKLQDTDKMIEDQYEMVIPRIFEEKGGERVFREYETAV' A
#
# COMPACT_ATOMS: atom_id res chain seq x y z
N MET A 1 4.74 -8.70 17.56
CA MET A 1 5.60 -7.98 16.60
C MET A 1 5.10 -6.55 16.53
N GLU A 2 5.98 -5.57 16.67
CA GLU A 2 5.63 -4.16 16.52
C GLU A 2 5.71 -3.78 15.04
N SER A 3 4.81 -2.91 14.58
CA SER A 3 4.74 -2.44 13.19
C SER A 3 4.68 -0.91 13.16
N ILE A 4 5.35 -0.30 12.19
CA ILE A 4 5.33 1.14 11.97
C ILE A 4 4.49 1.40 10.72
N TYR A 5 3.40 2.16 10.88
CA TYR A 5 2.52 2.55 9.77
C TYR A 5 2.82 4.00 9.37
N LEU A 6 3.11 4.20 8.08
CA LEU A 6 3.32 5.53 7.51
C LEU A 6 2.03 5.99 6.83
N ILE A 7 1.37 7.00 7.40
CA ILE A 7 0.16 7.61 6.84
C ILE A 7 0.47 9.00 6.27
N GLY A 8 -0.37 9.45 5.33
CA GLY A 8 -0.24 10.76 4.69
C GLY A 8 -0.65 10.75 3.22
N PHE A 9 -0.75 11.92 2.62
CA PHE A 9 -1.17 12.07 1.22
C PHE A 9 -0.17 11.46 0.22
N MET A 10 -0.63 11.19 -1.00
CA MET A 10 0.26 10.82 -2.12
C MET A 10 1.32 11.92 -2.33
N GLY A 11 2.56 11.53 -2.65
CA GLY A 11 3.67 12.48 -2.85
C GLY A 11 4.26 13.08 -1.58
N SER A 12 3.77 12.75 -0.38
CA SER A 12 4.31 13.25 0.90
C SER A 12 5.63 12.58 1.33
N GLY A 13 6.26 11.76 0.47
CA GLY A 13 7.54 11.10 0.75
C GLY A 13 7.47 9.81 1.58
N LYS A 14 6.28 9.21 1.77
CA LYS A 14 6.11 7.99 2.59
C LYS A 14 7.06 6.86 2.18
N THR A 15 7.11 6.54 0.88
CA THR A 15 7.98 5.49 0.33
C THR A 15 9.45 5.75 0.67
N SER A 16 9.94 6.98 0.47
CA SER A 16 11.31 7.35 0.79
C SER A 16 11.63 7.23 2.29
N ILE A 17 10.70 7.61 3.17
CA ILE A 17 10.86 7.41 4.62
C ILE A 17 10.87 5.91 4.96
N ALA A 18 10.00 5.12 4.33
CA ALA A 18 9.88 3.69 4.57
C ALA A 18 11.18 2.94 4.22
N GLU A 19 11.79 3.25 3.07
CA GLU A 19 13.09 2.70 2.65
C GLU A 19 14.21 3.04 3.65
N MET A 20 14.25 4.29 4.13
CA MET A 20 15.21 4.70 5.16
C MET A 20 15.00 3.97 6.49
N LEU A 21 13.74 3.76 6.90
CA LEU A 21 13.41 3.03 8.12
C LEU A 21 13.78 1.55 8.01
N GLN A 22 13.51 0.92 6.87
CA GLN A 22 13.93 -0.46 6.60
C GLN A 22 15.45 -0.63 6.80
N GLN A 23 16.25 0.25 6.21
CA GLN A 23 17.71 0.19 6.35
C GLN A 23 18.18 0.43 7.78
N LYS A 24 17.58 1.40 8.48
CA LYS A 24 17.97 1.76 9.85
C LYS A 24 17.55 0.73 10.90
N LEU A 25 16.39 0.11 10.72
CA LEU A 25 15.78 -0.79 11.70
C LEU A 25 15.91 -2.26 11.32
N ASN A 26 16.48 -2.56 10.14
CA ASN A 26 16.54 -3.90 9.56
C ASN A 26 15.17 -4.61 9.58
N CYS A 27 14.12 -3.86 9.24
CA CYS A 27 12.75 -4.36 9.24
C CYS A 27 12.25 -4.66 7.82
N LYS A 28 11.13 -5.38 7.73
CA LYS A 28 10.46 -5.60 6.45
C LYS A 28 9.77 -4.31 6.00
N LEU A 29 9.91 -3.98 4.72
CA LEU A 29 9.13 -2.95 4.06
C LEU A 29 7.94 -3.61 3.38
N GLN A 30 6.74 -3.07 3.61
CA GLN A 30 5.51 -3.53 2.98
C GLN A 30 4.76 -2.31 2.44
N ASP A 31 4.28 -2.41 1.21
CA ASP A 31 3.44 -1.41 0.56
C ASP A 31 2.04 -2.00 0.36
N THR A 32 1.03 -1.35 0.94
CA THR A 32 -0.37 -1.80 0.89
C THR A 32 -0.95 -1.75 -0.51
N ASP A 33 -0.58 -0.75 -1.31
CA ASP A 33 -1.02 -0.64 -2.70
C ASP A 33 -0.48 -1.83 -3.50
N LYS A 34 0.79 -2.20 -3.26
CA LYS A 34 1.40 -3.35 -3.91
C LYS A 34 0.78 -4.68 -3.47
N MET A 35 0.44 -4.82 -2.19
CA MET A 35 -0.28 -6.00 -1.68
C MET A 35 -1.62 -6.19 -2.37
N ILE A 36 -2.37 -5.11 -2.59
CA ILE A 36 -3.64 -5.17 -3.33
C ILE A 36 -3.39 -5.65 -4.76
N GLU A 37 -2.42 -5.07 -5.47
CA GLU A 37 -2.14 -5.49 -6.85
C GLU A 37 -1.73 -6.96 -6.97
N ASP A 38 -0.93 -7.43 -6.00
CA ASP A 38 -0.44 -8.82 -5.96
C ASP A 38 -1.55 -9.80 -5.55
N GLN A 39 -2.41 -9.45 -4.57
CA GLN A 39 -3.50 -10.30 -4.10
C GLN A 39 -4.64 -10.45 -5.12
N TYR A 40 -4.95 -9.37 -5.86
CA TYR A 40 -6.05 -9.36 -6.83
C TYR A 40 -5.58 -9.52 -8.29
N GLU A 41 -4.28 -9.74 -8.50
CA GLU A 41 -3.64 -9.90 -9.80
C GLU A 41 -4.03 -8.80 -10.80
N MET A 42 -4.18 -7.56 -10.31
CA MET A 42 -4.72 -6.44 -11.08
C MET A 42 -4.15 -5.11 -10.58
N VAL A 43 -3.65 -4.29 -11.51
CA VAL A 43 -3.12 -2.96 -11.16
C VAL A 43 -4.23 -2.02 -10.67
N ILE A 44 -3.92 -1.14 -9.73
CA ILE A 44 -4.90 -0.23 -9.11
C ILE A 44 -5.73 0.56 -10.14
N PRO A 45 -5.15 1.15 -11.20
CA PRO A 45 -5.95 1.83 -12.22
C PRO A 45 -7.05 0.96 -12.84
N ARG A 46 -6.78 -0.33 -13.09
CA ARG A 46 -7.79 -1.27 -13.60
C ARG A 46 -8.84 -1.62 -12.56
N ILE A 47 -8.48 -1.69 -11.28
CA ILE A 47 -9.47 -1.86 -10.20
C ILE A 47 -10.46 -0.69 -10.22
N PHE A 48 -9.96 0.53 -10.38
CA PHE A 48 -10.81 1.72 -10.44
C PHE A 48 -11.72 1.72 -11.69
N GLU A 49 -11.18 1.35 -12.84
CA GLU A 49 -11.92 1.32 -14.12
C GLU A 49 -12.93 0.17 -14.21
N GLU A 50 -12.58 -1.03 -13.72
CA GLU A 50 -13.32 -2.27 -14.01
C GLU A 50 -14.12 -2.84 -12.83
N LYS A 51 -13.75 -2.53 -11.58
CA LYS A 51 -14.30 -3.22 -10.39
C LYS A 51 -15.28 -2.39 -9.57
N GLY A 52 -15.39 -1.09 -9.82
CA GLY A 52 -16.32 -0.21 -9.10
C GLY A 52 -15.64 0.93 -8.35
N GLY A 53 -14.42 1.31 -8.75
CA GLY A 53 -13.79 2.54 -8.28
C GLY A 53 -13.33 2.49 -6.83
N GLU A 54 -13.39 3.67 -6.20
CA GLU A 54 -12.97 3.94 -4.83
C GLU A 54 -13.55 2.95 -3.81
N ARG A 55 -14.85 2.64 -3.88
CA ARG A 55 -15.49 1.76 -2.89
C ARG A 55 -14.81 0.39 -2.82
N VAL A 56 -14.57 -0.22 -3.99
CA VAL A 56 -13.93 -1.53 -4.05
C VAL A 56 -12.46 -1.46 -3.65
N PHE A 57 -11.77 -0.38 -4.03
CA PHE A 57 -10.40 -0.16 -3.57
C PHE A 57 -10.31 -0.09 -2.03
N ARG A 58 -11.23 0.63 -1.36
CA ARG A 58 -11.28 0.70 0.12
C ARG A 58 -11.65 -0.63 0.77
N GLU A 59 -12.49 -1.44 0.12
CA GLU A 59 -12.76 -2.82 0.55
C GLU A 59 -11.50 -3.68 0.48
N TYR A 60 -10.69 -3.52 -0.57
CA TYR A 60 -9.43 -4.25 -0.73
C TYR A 60 -8.37 -3.81 0.27
N GLU A 61 -8.25 -2.52 0.57
CA GLU A 61 -7.37 -2.01 1.66
C GLU A 61 -7.69 -2.63 3.03
N THR A 62 -8.95 -3.01 3.27
CA THR A 62 -9.36 -3.66 4.53
C THR A 62 -9.08 -5.17 4.54
N ALA A 63 -8.91 -5.77 3.37
CA ALA A 63 -8.76 -7.22 3.19
C ALA A 63 -7.29 -7.66 3.04
N VAL A 64 -6.35 -6.72 2.93
CA VAL A 64 -4.90 -6.96 2.83
C VAL A 64 -4.17 -6.75 4.16
#